data_AF-A0A356PYH5-F1
#
_entry.id   AF-A0A356PYH5-F1
#
_cell.length_a   1.000
_cell.length_b   1.000
_cell.length_c   1.000
_cell.angle_alpha   90.00
_cell.angle_beta   90.00
_cell.angle_gamma   90.00
#
_symmetry.space_group_name_H-M   'P 1'
#
loop_
_entity.id
_entity.type
_entity.pdbx_description
1 polymer ?
#
loop_
_entity_poly.entity_id
_entity_poly.type
_entity_poly.pdbx_seq_one_letter_code
_entity_poly.pdbx_strand_id
1 'polypeptide(L)'
;MAKVIGIDLGTTNSCVAVMDGSDARVIENAEGARTTPSMVAFAEGDERLVGQAAKRQAVTNPEKTLFAIKRLIGRRHDDKATKKFTELVPYEIAASGNGDAWVRVDGEDYSPSQISSFVLRKLKEDAEAFLGESVTQAVITVPAYFNDSQRQAT
;
A
#
# COMPACT_ATOMS: atom_id res chain seq x y z
N MET A 1 0.03 -22.06 -16.62
CA MET A 1 -1.00 -21.26 -15.94
C MET A 1 -0.24 -20.35 -15.01
N ALA A 2 -0.39 -19.03 -15.11
CA ALA A 2 0.38 -18.09 -14.29
C ALA A 2 0.15 -18.39 -12.80
N LYS A 3 1.20 -18.36 -11.97
CA LYS A 3 1.04 -18.59 -10.53
C LYS A 3 0.15 -17.51 -9.90
N VAL A 4 -0.72 -17.94 -8.97
CA VAL A 4 -1.46 -17.03 -8.08
C VAL A 4 -0.57 -16.73 -6.88
N ILE A 5 -0.36 -15.45 -6.57
CA ILE A 5 0.45 -15.02 -5.41
C ILE A 5 -0.44 -14.69 -4.20
N GLY A 6 0.07 -14.93 -3.00
CA GLY A 6 -0.55 -14.48 -1.76
C GLY A 6 0.10 -13.19 -1.28
N ILE A 7 -0.68 -12.13 -1.08
CA ILE A 7 -0.20 -10.84 -0.60
C ILE A 7 -0.83 -10.54 0.76
N ASP A 8 0.02 -10.40 1.77
CA ASP A 8 -0.35 -9.74 3.00
C ASP A 8 -0.15 -8.22 2.84
N LEU A 9 -1.26 -7.48 2.66
CA LEU A 9 -1.23 -6.03 2.54
C LEU A 9 -1.35 -5.40 3.92
N GLY A 10 -0.28 -5.29 4.70
CA GLY A 10 -0.38 -4.76 6.07
C GLY A 10 -0.39 -3.23 6.14
N THR A 11 -0.79 -2.70 7.29
CA THR A 11 -0.78 -1.26 7.58
C THR A 11 0.64 -0.68 7.58
N THR A 12 1.62 -1.44 8.09
CA THR A 12 3.01 -0.98 8.26
C THR A 12 3.96 -1.68 7.31
N ASN A 13 3.81 -3.00 7.16
CA ASN A 13 4.62 -3.82 6.27
C ASN A 13 3.69 -4.69 5.45
N SER A 14 4.12 -5.03 4.25
CA SER A 14 3.46 -6.00 3.38
C SER A 14 4.41 -7.13 3.04
N CYS A 15 3.86 -8.28 2.67
CA CYS A 15 4.59 -9.50 2.37
C CYS A 15 3.96 -10.19 1.16
N VAL A 16 4.76 -10.87 0.35
CA VAL A 16 4.27 -11.67 -0.78
C VAL A 16 4.85 -13.08 -0.72
N ALA A 17 4.01 -14.07 -1.01
CA ALA A 17 4.36 -15.47 -1.01
C ALA A 17 3.79 -16.19 -2.24
N VAL A 18 4.42 -17.31 -2.60
CA VAL A 18 3.95 -18.22 -3.66
C VAL A 18 3.86 -19.64 -3.12
N MET A 19 3.10 -20.49 -3.81
CA MET A 19 3.22 -21.93 -3.64
C MET A 19 4.37 -22.47 -4.53
N ASP A 20 5.34 -23.10 -3.89
CA ASP A 20 6.44 -23.82 -4.51
C ASP A 20 6.22 -25.32 -4.31
N GLY A 21 5.52 -25.94 -5.27
CA GLY A 21 4.94 -27.27 -5.06
C GLY A 21 3.87 -27.24 -3.97
N SER A 22 4.08 -28.02 -2.90
CA SER A 22 3.21 -28.07 -1.72
C SER A 22 3.56 -27.06 -0.64
N ASP A 23 4.71 -26.40 -0.74
CA ASP A 23 5.23 -25.55 0.32
C ASP A 23 4.98 -24.07 0.00
N ALA A 24 4.57 -23.30 1.02
CA ALA A 24 4.47 -21.86 0.89
C ALA A 24 5.84 -21.22 1.08
N ARG A 25 6.24 -20.36 0.14
CA ARG A 25 7.53 -19.64 0.18
C ARG A 25 7.29 -18.14 0.13
N VAL A 26 7.83 -17.43 1.13
CA VAL A 26 7.90 -15.97 1.14
C VAL A 26 9.01 -15.50 0.20
N ILE A 27 8.71 -14.50 -0.63
CA ILE A 27 9.64 -13.93 -1.60
C ILE A 27 10.38 -12.76 -0.94
N GLU A 28 11.67 -12.63 -1.26
CA GLU A 28 12.46 -11.45 -0.90
C GLU A 28 12.21 -10.34 -1.94
N ASN A 29 12.03 -9.11 -1.48
CA ASN A 29 11.96 -7.96 -2.39
C ASN A 29 13.32 -7.65 -3.01
N ALA A 30 13.35 -6.74 -3.99
CA ALA A 30 14.57 -6.27 -4.62
C ALA A 30 15.64 -5.75 -3.63
N GLU A 31 15.25 -5.36 -2.41
CA GLU A 31 16.15 -4.91 -1.35
C GLU A 31 16.66 -6.05 -0.44
N GLY A 32 16.32 -7.32 -0.73
CA GLY A 32 16.75 -8.51 0.02
C GLY A 32 15.99 -8.76 1.31
N ALA A 33 14.85 -8.09 1.52
CA ALA A 33 14.01 -8.26 2.72
C ALA A 33 12.74 -9.05 2.40
N ARG A 34 12.30 -9.88 3.36
CA ARG A 34 11.05 -10.66 3.25
C ARG A 34 9.77 -9.85 3.50
N THR A 35 9.91 -8.56 3.82
CA THR A 35 8.77 -7.65 3.95
C THR A 35 9.13 -6.29 3.35
N THR A 36 8.13 -5.62 2.80
CA THR A 36 8.23 -4.31 2.19
C THR A 36 7.44 -3.32 3.04
N PRO A 37 8.02 -2.18 3.50
CA PRO A 37 7.25 -1.15 4.19
C PRO A 37 6.05 -0.69 3.34
N SER A 38 4.88 -0.57 3.95
CA SER A 38 3.66 -0.06 3.30
C SER A 38 3.70 1.47 3.23
N MET A 39 4.71 1.98 2.53
CA MET A 39 5.01 3.40 2.39
C MET A 39 5.20 3.75 0.91
N VAL A 40 4.65 4.89 0.52
CA VAL A 40 4.79 5.48 -0.81
C VAL A 40 5.23 6.92 -0.62
N ALA A 41 6.25 7.35 -1.34
CA ALA A 41 6.67 8.74 -1.34
C ALA A 41 6.66 9.32 -2.75
N PHE A 42 6.19 10.55 -2.87
CA PHE A 42 6.29 11.35 -4.08
C PHE A 42 7.57 12.17 -3.98
N ALA A 43 8.56 11.79 -4.77
CA ALA A 43 9.86 12.45 -4.87
C ALA A 43 9.81 13.56 -5.94
N GLU A 44 10.90 14.29 -6.09
CA GLU A 44 11.03 15.31 -7.14
C GLU A 44 11.00 14.66 -8.54
N GLY A 45 10.43 15.36 -9.53
CA GLY A 45 10.43 14.92 -10.92
C GLY A 45 9.47 13.77 -11.24
N ASP A 46 8.29 13.73 -10.62
CA ASP A 46 7.24 12.72 -10.79
C ASP A 46 7.65 11.27 -10.42
N GLU A 47 8.78 11.11 -9.72
CA GLU A 47 9.23 9.81 -9.25
C GLU A 47 8.42 9.35 -8.03
N ARG A 48 7.97 8.09 -8.06
CA ARG A 48 7.29 7.44 -6.94
C ARG A 48 8.20 6.38 -6.32
N LEU A 49 8.56 6.59 -5.07
CA LEU A 49 9.31 5.64 -4.27
C LEU A 49 8.34 4.76 -3.48
N VAL A 50 8.63 3.46 -3.37
CA VAL A 50 7.80 2.51 -2.61
C VAL A 50 8.69 1.66 -1.70
N GLY A 51 8.20 1.32 -0.52
CA GLY A 51 8.90 0.41 0.38
C GLY A 51 10.07 1.06 1.09
N GLN A 52 11.25 0.42 1.05
CA GLN A 52 12.44 0.89 1.77
C GLN A 52 12.92 2.25 1.25
N ALA A 53 12.83 2.51 -0.06
CA ALA A 53 13.19 3.78 -0.65
C ALA A 53 12.33 4.93 -0.07
N ALA A 54 11.00 4.76 -0.05
CA ALA A 54 10.08 5.72 0.56
C ALA A 54 10.38 5.92 2.06
N LYS A 55 10.62 4.83 2.80
CA LYS A 55 10.92 4.89 4.24
C LYS A 55 12.19 5.71 4.55
N ARG A 56 13.25 5.57 3.75
CA ARG A 56 14.55 6.23 3.99
C ARG A 56 14.46 7.75 3.94
N GLN A 57 13.65 8.30 3.05
CA GLN A 57 13.52 9.76 2.86
C GLN A 57 12.36 10.38 3.65
N ALA A 58 11.61 9.59 4.43
CA ALA A 58 10.42 10.05 5.14
C ALA A 58 10.68 11.21 6.13
N VAL A 59 11.90 11.27 6.70
CA VAL A 59 12.31 12.35 7.62
C VAL A 59 12.50 13.68 6.90
N THR A 60 13.00 13.67 5.66
CA THR A 60 13.29 14.88 4.89
C THR A 60 12.14 15.31 3.98
N ASN A 61 11.15 14.44 3.78
CA ASN A 61 9.97 14.69 2.94
C ASN A 61 8.69 14.17 3.62
N PRO A 62 8.35 14.64 4.84
CA PRO A 62 7.28 14.04 5.63
C PRO A 62 5.89 14.21 5.01
N GLU A 63 5.60 15.38 4.42
CA GLU A 63 4.28 15.72 3.88
C GLU A 63 3.91 14.94 2.61
N LYS A 64 4.92 14.47 1.86
CA LYS A 64 4.73 13.68 0.63
C LYS A 64 5.06 12.20 0.80
N THR A 65 5.27 11.76 2.04
CA THR A 65 5.53 10.35 2.37
C THR A 65 4.32 9.75 3.08
N LEU A 66 3.59 8.95 2.35
CA LEU A 66 2.35 8.32 2.77
C LEU A 66 2.61 6.97 3.43
N PHE A 67 2.07 6.78 4.62
CA PHE A 67 2.20 5.54 5.40
C PHE A 67 0.93 5.27 6.21
N ALA A 68 0.71 4.01 6.59
CA ALA A 68 -0.49 3.60 7.33
C ALA A 68 -1.83 3.93 6.62
N ILE A 69 -1.80 4.06 5.29
CA ILE A 69 -2.96 4.35 4.45
C ILE A 69 -4.08 3.31 4.57
N LYS A 70 -3.76 2.07 4.95
CA LYS A 70 -4.77 1.04 5.29
C LYS A 70 -5.72 1.46 6.42
N ARG A 71 -5.38 2.50 7.20
CA ARG A 71 -6.29 3.11 8.19
C ARG A 71 -7.37 3.98 7.55
N LEU A 72 -7.16 4.49 6.34
CA LEU A 72 -8.08 5.36 5.58
C LEU A 72 -8.93 4.59 4.58
N ILE A 73 -8.46 3.44 4.10
CA ILE A 73 -9.14 2.64 3.08
C ILE A 73 -10.60 2.38 3.48
N GLY A 74 -11.53 2.66 2.56
CA GLY A 74 -12.97 2.51 2.77
C GLY A 74 -13.58 3.36 3.89
N ARG A 75 -12.93 4.45 4.33
CA ARG A 75 -13.46 5.37 5.36
C ARG A 75 -13.92 6.71 4.78
N ARG A 76 -14.84 7.33 5.52
CA ARG A 76 -15.26 8.72 5.29
C ARG A 76 -14.28 9.70 5.91
N HIS A 77 -14.16 10.88 5.31
CA HIS A 77 -13.31 11.96 5.83
C HIS A 77 -13.77 12.44 7.22
N ASP A 78 -15.08 12.45 7.45
CA ASP A 78 -15.69 12.93 8.67
C ASP A 78 -15.76 11.89 9.82
N ASP A 79 -15.36 10.64 9.56
CA ASP A 79 -15.32 9.56 10.56
C ASP A 79 -14.39 9.92 11.73
N LYS A 80 -14.80 9.55 12.95
CA LYS A 80 -14.05 9.86 14.17
C LYS A 80 -12.63 9.27 14.13
N ALA A 81 -12.47 8.07 13.57
CA ALA A 81 -11.16 7.45 13.44
C ALA A 81 -10.27 8.18 12.42
N THR A 82 -10.85 8.64 11.30
CA THR A 82 -10.15 9.43 10.28
C THR A 82 -9.68 10.77 10.85
N LYS A 83 -10.55 11.50 11.55
CA LYS A 83 -10.19 12.78 12.21
C LYS A 83 -9.02 12.62 13.17
N LYS A 84 -9.11 11.62 14.06
CA LYS A 84 -8.02 11.33 15.00
C LYS A 84 -6.72 10.94 14.28
N PHE A 85 -6.82 10.20 13.17
CA PHE A 85 -5.64 9.82 12.40
C PHE A 85 -5.00 11.01 11.67
N THR A 86 -5.82 11.97 11.23
CA THR A 86 -5.37 13.22 10.59
C THR A 86 -4.46 14.03 11.53
N GLU A 87 -4.74 14.05 12.83
CA GLU A 87 -3.90 14.71 13.84
C GLU A 87 -2.54 14.03 14.07
N LEU A 88 -2.34 12.80 13.56
CA LEU A 88 -1.17 11.96 13.84
C LEU A 88 -0.22 11.83 12.66
N VAL A 89 -0.56 12.37 11.50
CA VAL A 89 0.22 12.22 10.26
C VAL A 89 0.63 13.57 9.71
N PRO A 90 1.79 13.65 9.04
CA PRO A 90 2.27 14.90 8.46
C PRO A 90 1.65 15.23 7.10
N TYR A 91 1.09 14.25 6.39
CA TYR A 91 0.53 14.42 5.06
C TYR A 91 -0.95 14.83 5.09
N GLU A 92 -1.42 15.51 4.04
CA GLU A 92 -2.79 16.01 3.97
C GLU A 92 -3.81 14.88 3.73
N ILE A 93 -4.85 14.84 4.56
CA ILE A 93 -6.04 13.98 4.38
C ILE A 93 -7.22 14.89 4.02
N ALA A 94 -7.72 14.74 2.80
CA ALA A 94 -8.77 15.57 2.22
C ALA A 94 -10.07 14.77 2.01
N ALA A 95 -11.19 15.48 1.99
CA ALA A 95 -12.46 14.90 1.54
C ALA A 95 -12.47 14.88 0.02
N SER A 96 -12.73 13.70 -0.56
CA SER A 96 -13.05 13.60 -1.98
C SER A 96 -14.45 14.14 -2.29
N GLY A 97 -14.80 14.26 -3.57
CA GLY A 97 -16.09 14.79 -4.00
C GLY A 97 -17.32 14.04 -3.47
N ASN A 98 -17.18 12.76 -3.10
CA ASN A 98 -18.25 11.98 -2.47
C ASN A 98 -18.19 12.00 -0.93
N GLY A 99 -17.14 12.58 -0.32
CA GLY A 99 -16.88 12.66 1.12
C GLY A 99 -16.00 11.54 1.70
N ASP A 100 -15.44 10.66 0.87
CA ASP A 100 -14.48 9.64 1.32
C ASP A 100 -13.13 10.27 1.69
N ALA A 101 -12.42 9.64 2.62
CA ALA A 101 -11.11 10.07 3.08
C ALA A 101 -10.03 9.75 2.04
N TRP A 102 -9.53 10.78 1.37
CA TRP A 102 -8.44 10.70 0.40
C TRP A 102 -7.21 11.41 0.94
N VAL A 103 -6.09 11.28 0.25
CA VAL A 103 -4.87 12.04 0.55
C VAL A 103 -4.57 12.99 -0.58
N ARG A 104 -4.01 14.16 -0.24
CA ARG A 104 -3.60 15.15 -1.22
C ARG A 104 -2.10 15.32 -1.20
N VAL A 105 -1.49 15.29 -2.38
CA VAL A 105 -0.05 15.51 -2.57
C VAL A 105 0.11 16.47 -3.73
N ASP A 106 0.80 17.59 -3.50
CA ASP A 106 1.05 18.62 -4.53
C ASP A 106 -0.21 19.12 -5.27
N GLY A 107 -1.33 19.20 -4.55
CA GLY A 107 -2.61 19.63 -5.11
C GLY A 107 -3.41 18.55 -5.83
N GLU A 108 -2.85 17.34 -5.95
CA GLU A 108 -3.53 16.18 -6.55
C GLU A 108 -4.13 15.24 -5.50
N ASP A 109 -5.34 14.77 -5.77
CA ASP A 109 -6.10 13.90 -4.88
C ASP A 109 -5.92 12.42 -5.25
N TYR A 110 -5.57 11.61 -4.26
CA TYR A 110 -5.37 10.17 -4.38
C TYR A 110 -6.26 9.40 -3.41
N SER A 111 -6.99 8.43 -3.93
CA SER A 111 -7.73 7.50 -3.08
C SER A 111 -6.78 6.57 -2.32
N PRO A 112 -7.16 6.09 -1.12
CA PRO A 112 -6.37 5.09 -0.40
C PRO A 112 -6.09 3.83 -1.23
N SER A 113 -7.03 3.41 -2.08
CA SER A 113 -6.87 2.27 -3.00
C SER A 113 -5.78 2.53 -4.04
N GLN A 114 -5.72 3.73 -4.61
CA GLN A 114 -4.63 4.10 -5.54
C GLN A 114 -3.26 4.04 -4.84
N ILE A 115 -3.15 4.58 -3.62
CA ILE A 115 -1.89 4.54 -2.89
C ILE A 115 -1.49 3.11 -2.52
N SER A 116 -2.42 2.30 -2.01
CA SER A 116 -2.20 0.88 -1.74
C SER A 116 -1.83 0.11 -3.01
N SER A 117 -2.34 0.51 -4.19
CA SER A 117 -1.99 -0.14 -5.46
C SER A 117 -0.51 0.00 -5.82
N PHE A 118 0.18 1.07 -5.41
CA PHE A 118 1.62 1.20 -5.63
C PHE A 118 2.41 0.17 -4.82
N VAL A 119 1.96 -0.11 -3.59
CA VAL A 119 2.54 -1.19 -2.76
C VAL A 119 2.28 -2.56 -3.40
N LEU A 120 1.05 -2.81 -3.87
CA LEU A 120 0.69 -4.05 -4.55
C LEU A 120 1.49 -4.26 -5.85
N ARG A 121 1.72 -3.20 -6.63
CA ARG A 121 2.54 -3.26 -7.85
C ARG A 121 3.99 -3.62 -7.54
N LYS A 122 4.61 -3.01 -6.53
CA LYS A 122 5.96 -3.39 -6.11
C LYS A 122 6.04 -4.87 -5.70
N LEU A 123 5.08 -5.35 -4.90
CA LEU A 123 5.04 -6.77 -4.48
C LEU A 123 4.83 -7.72 -5.66
N LYS A 124 4.03 -7.32 -6.65
CA LYS A 124 3.85 -8.05 -7.91
C LYS A 124 5.16 -8.09 -8.69
N GLU A 125 5.84 -6.95 -8.85
CA GLU A 125 7.12 -6.84 -9.56
C GLU A 125 8.22 -7.70 -8.88
N ASP A 126 8.30 -7.67 -7.55
CA ASP A 126 9.22 -8.51 -6.76
C ASP A 126 8.90 -10.02 -7.00
N ALA A 127 7.62 -10.39 -7.06
CA ALA A 127 7.21 -11.76 -7.37
C ALA A 127 7.49 -12.17 -8.82
N GLU A 128 7.23 -11.30 -9.80
CA GLU A 128 7.52 -11.55 -11.22
C GLU A 128 9.02 -11.71 -11.46
N ALA A 129 9.85 -10.87 -10.82
CA ALA A 129 11.31 -10.99 -10.89
C ALA A 129 11.81 -12.32 -10.31
N PHE A 130 11.22 -12.78 -9.20
CA PHE A 130 11.54 -14.08 -8.61
C PHE A 130 11.10 -15.27 -9.47
N LEU A 131 9.91 -15.19 -10.08
CA LEU A 131 9.32 -16.28 -10.86
C LEU A 131 9.86 -16.35 -12.30
N GLY A 132 10.34 -15.24 -12.85
CA GLY A 132 10.75 -15.13 -14.25
C GLY A 132 9.58 -15.12 -15.24
N GLU A 133 8.35 -14.87 -14.77
CA GLU A 133 7.13 -14.81 -15.58
C GLU A 133 6.16 -13.75 -15.03
N SER A 134 5.16 -13.36 -15.84
CA SER A 134 4.14 -12.41 -15.43
C SER A 134 3.11 -13.01 -14.47
N VAL A 135 2.69 -12.23 -13.48
CA VAL A 135 1.68 -12.59 -12.48
C VAL A 135 0.43 -11.76 -12.70
N THR A 136 -0.72 -12.39 -12.89
CA THR A 136 -1.99 -11.66 -13.17
C THR A 136 -3.07 -11.91 -12.13
N GLN A 137 -2.81 -12.76 -11.13
CA GLN A 137 -3.80 -13.16 -10.13
C GLN A 137 -3.17 -13.14 -8.73
N ALA A 138 -3.94 -12.69 -7.75
CA ALA A 138 -3.51 -12.63 -6.36
C ALA A 138 -4.65 -12.92 -5.38
N VAL A 139 -4.29 -13.40 -4.20
CA VAL A 139 -5.14 -13.41 -3.00
C VAL A 139 -4.59 -12.33 -2.06
N ILE A 140 -5.43 -11.37 -1.66
CA ILE A 140 -5.00 -10.21 -0.86
C ILE A 140 -5.68 -10.25 0.53
N THR A 141 -4.90 -10.02 1.60
CA THR A 141 -5.42 -10.04 2.98
C THR A 141 -6.18 -8.77 3.36
N VAL A 142 -7.25 -8.95 4.14
CA VAL A 142 -7.96 -7.89 4.85
C VAL A 142 -8.16 -8.29 6.31
N PRO A 143 -8.19 -7.33 7.26
CA PRO A 143 -8.59 -7.62 8.62
C PRO A 143 -9.97 -8.27 8.68
N ALA A 144 -10.15 -9.26 9.57
CA ALA A 144 -11.42 -9.97 9.72
C ALA A 144 -12.61 -9.03 10.01
N TYR A 145 -12.35 -7.89 10.68
CA TYR A 145 -13.37 -6.91 11.06
C TYR A 145 -13.56 -5.77 10.04
N PHE A 146 -12.92 -5.83 8.86
CA PHE A 146 -13.22 -4.88 7.79
C PHE A 146 -14.68 -4.98 7.37
N ASN A 147 -15.34 -3.83 7.26
CA ASN A 147 -16.69 -3.74 6.71
C ASN A 147 -16.70 -3.91 5.18
N ASP A 148 -17.88 -3.86 4.57
CA ASP A 148 -18.06 -4.04 3.13
C ASP A 148 -17.25 -3.03 2.29
N SER A 149 -17.36 -1.74 2.58
CA SER A 149 -16.64 -0.69 1.85
C SER A 149 -15.11 -0.84 1.95
N GLN A 150 -14.60 -1.25 3.11
CA GLN A 150 -13.17 -1.49 3.31
C GLN A 150 -12.67 -2.73 2.56
N ARG A 151 -13.50 -3.77 2.46
CA ARG A 151 -13.22 -4.98 1.68
C ARG A 151 -13.24 -4.70 0.19
N GLN A 152 -14.26 -3.98 -0.29
CA GLN A 152 -14.41 -3.64 -1.71
C GLN A 152 -13.32 -2.69 -2.20
N ALA A 153 -12.82 -1.80 -1.33
CA ALA A 153 -11.75 -0.87 -1.65
C ALA A 153 -10.35 -1.49 -1.61
N THR A 154 -10.18 -2.65 -0.95
CA THR A 154 -8.90 -3.38 -0.89
C THR A 154 -8.73 -4.28 -2.11
#